data_AF-A0A494XKK4-F1
#
_entry.id   AF-A0A494XKK4-F1
#
_cell.length_a   1.000
_cell.length_b   1.000
_cell.length_c   1.000
_cell.angle_alpha   90.00
_cell.angle_beta   90.00
_cell.angle_gamma   90.00
#
_symmetry.space_group_name_H-M   'P 1'
#
loop_
_entity.id
_entity.type
_entity.pdbx_description
1 polymer ?
#
loop_
_entity_poly.entity_id
_entity_poly.type
_entity_poly.pdbx_seq_one_letter_code
_entity_poly.pdbx_strand_id
1 'polypeptide(L)' 'MNLHIHNADLVAIVALALLASLLLATRFKPKTWVGIVFEALLANLAAIATVIAFEAMLS' A
#
# COMPACT_ATOMS: atom_id res chain seq x y z
N MET A 1 -7.12 2.88 21.89
CA MET A 1 -6.66 1.84 20.96
C MET A 1 -5.16 2.02 20.78
N ASN A 2 -4.36 1.13 21.34
CA ASN A 2 -2.90 1.24 21.36
C ASN A 2 -2.36 0.42 20.19
N LEU A 3 -2.17 1.08 19.05
CA LEU A 3 -1.75 0.45 17.80
C LEU A 3 -0.26 0.07 17.91
N HIS A 4 0.03 -1.10 18.45
CA HIS A 4 1.41 -1.61 18.58
C HIS A 4 1.83 -2.29 17.27
N ILE A 5 2.21 -1.48 16.29
CA ILE A 5 2.81 -1.95 15.02
C ILE A 5 4.15 -2.60 15.34
N HIS A 6 4.26 -3.93 15.20
CA HIS A 6 5.55 -4.61 15.30
C HIS A 6 6.36 -4.39 14.02
N ASN A 7 7.68 -4.52 14.11
CA ASN A 7 8.57 -4.38 12.94
C ASN A 7 8.16 -5.30 11.78
N ALA A 8 7.63 -6.49 12.08
CA ALA A 8 7.12 -7.42 11.08
C ALA A 8 5.89 -6.88 10.33
N ASP A 9 4.97 -6.21 11.03
CA ASP A 9 3.81 -5.56 10.40
C ASP A 9 4.24 -4.40 9.51
N LEU A 10 5.25 -3.65 9.96
CA LEU A 10 5.82 -2.54 9.18
C LEU A 10 6.44 -3.05 7.87
N VAL A 11 7.18 -4.17 7.93
CA VAL A 11 7.73 -4.84 6.74
C VAL A 11 6.62 -5.36 5.84
N ALA A 12 5.56 -5.95 6.39
CA ALA A 12 4.43 -6.45 5.62
C ALA A 12 3.68 -5.33 4.89
N ILE A 13 3.44 -4.18 5.55
CA ILE A 13 2.81 -3.00 4.96
C ILE A 13 3.66 -2.47 3.81
N VAL A 14 4.98 -2.33 4.01
CA VAL A 14 5.90 -1.85 2.97
C VAL A 14 5.98 -2.82 1.79
N ALA A 15 6.02 -4.14 2.04
CA ALA A 15 6.04 -5.15 1.00
C ALA A 15 4.74 -5.14 0.18
N LEU A 16 3.57 -5.04 0.83
CA LEU A 16 2.27 -4.95 0.15
C LEU A 16 2.14 -3.65 -0.66
N ALA A 17 2.59 -2.53 -0.11
CA ALA A 17 2.63 -1.25 -0.80
C ALA A 17 3.50 -1.28 -2.08
N LEU A 18 4.70 -1.86 -1.98
CA LEU A 18 5.60 -2.02 -3.14
C LEU A 18 5.02 -2.97 -4.18
N LEU A 19 4.45 -4.10 -3.75
CA LEU A 19 3.83 -5.08 -4.63
C LEU A 19 2.62 -4.48 -5.36
N ALA A 20 1.77 -3.73 -4.65
CA ALA A 20 0.64 -3.02 -5.26
C ALA A 20 1.09 -1.96 -6.27
N SER A 21 2.14 -1.18 -5.94
CA SER A 21 2.72 -0.19 -6.87
C SER A 21 3.31 -0.86 -8.12
N LEU A 22 3.98 -2.01 -7.97
CA LEU A 22 4.54 -2.78 -9.08
C LEU A 22 3.44 -3.39 -9.97
N LEU A 23 2.36 -3.91 -9.37
CA LEU A 23 1.18 -4.37 -10.10
C LEU A 23 0.52 -3.24 -10.89
N LEU A 24 0.41 -2.05 -10.30
CA LEU A 24 -0.13 -0.87 -11.01
C LEU A 24 0.79 -0.45 -12.17
N ALA A 25 2.09 -0.31 -11.91
CA ALA A 25 3.06 0.07 -12.94
C ALA A 25 3.09 -0.92 -14.12
N THR A 26 2.95 -2.23 -13.86
CA THR A 26 2.84 -3.26 -14.91
C THR A 26 1.48 -3.21 -15.63
N ARG A 27 0.39 -2.86 -14.93
CA ARG A 27 -0.97 -2.75 -15.47
C ARG A 27 -1.16 -1.52 -16.36
N PHE A 28 -0.71 -0.33 -15.93
CA PHE A 28 -1.02 0.94 -16.59
C PHE A 28 0.13 1.50 -17.43
N LYS A 29 1.35 0.95 -17.31
CA LYS A 29 2.54 1.36 -18.08
C LYS A 29 2.69 2.90 -18.14
N PRO A 30 2.77 3.58 -17.00
CA PRO A 30 2.88 5.04 -16.98
C PRO A 30 4.11 5.48 -17.77
N LYS A 31 3.90 6.33 -18.78
CA LYS A 31 4.98 6.89 -19.62
C LYS A 31 5.63 8.14 -19.03
N THR A 32 5.07 8.67 -17.94
CA THR A 32 5.51 9.93 -17.33
C THR A 32 5.80 9.71 -15.85
N TRP A 33 6.79 10.45 -15.34
CA TRP A 33 7.16 10.45 -13.92
C TRP A 33 5.98 10.83 -13.00
N VAL A 34 5.12 11.75 -13.44
CA VAL A 34 3.91 12.14 -12.70
C VAL A 34 2.92 10.97 -12.60
N GLY A 35 2.74 10.19 -13.68
CA GLY A 35 1.89 9.01 -13.67
C GLY A 35 2.38 7.95 -12.69
N ILE A 36 3.70 7.68 -12.69
CA ILE A 36 4.33 6.73 -11.76
C ILE A 36 4.08 7.17 -10.30
N VAL A 37 4.30 8.45 -9.98
CA VAL A 37 4.10 8.96 -8.61
C VAL A 37 2.63 8.89 -8.20
N PHE A 38 1.70 9.22 -9.09
CA PHE A 38 0.26 9.19 -8.79
C PHE A 38 -0.24 7.76 -8.55
N GLU A 39 0.19 6.82 -9.39
CA GLU A 39 -0.11 5.39 -9.22
C GLU A 39 0.46 4.83 -7.92
N ALA A 40 1.71 5.17 -7.60
CA ALA A 40 2.31 4.79 -6.33
C ALA A 40 1.54 5.35 -5.13
N LEU A 41 1.10 6.61 -5.20
CA LEU A 41 0.34 7.26 -4.13
C LEU A 41 -1.00 6.55 -3.89
N LEU A 42 -1.74 6.26 -4.96
CA LEU A 42 -3.03 5.55 -4.89
C LEU A 42 -2.87 4.12 -4.37
N ALA A 43 -1.88 3.37 -4.86
CA ALA A 43 -1.60 2.01 -4.40
C ALA A 43 -1.26 1.97 -2.90
N ASN A 44 -0.43 2.91 -2.43
CA ASN A 44 -0.07 3.02 -1.02
C ASN A 44 -1.28 3.37 -0.14
N LEU A 45 -2.10 4.34 -0.55
CA LEU A 45 -3.33 4.70 0.17
C LEU A 45 -4.30 3.51 0.27
N ALA A 46 -4.46 2.74 -0.82
CA ALA A 46 -5.30 1.55 -0.83
C ALA A 46 -4.76 0.44 0.09
N ALA A 47 -3.43 0.23 0.13
CA ALA A 47 -2.81 -0.73 1.03
C ALA A 47 -3.04 -0.36 2.51
N ILE A 48 -2.82 0.92 2.87
CA ILE A 48 -3.07 1.42 4.23
C ILE A 48 -4.56 1.25 4.58
N ALA A 49 -5.47 1.67 3.70
CA ALA A 49 -6.91 1.54 3.93
C ALA A 49 -7.34 0.08 4.13
N THR A 50 -6.74 -0.85 3.38
CA THR A 50 -7.00 -2.29 3.52
C THR A 50 -6.55 -2.81 4.88
N VAL A 51 -5.34 -2.43 5.32
CA VAL A 51 -4.82 -2.83 6.64
C VAL A 51 -5.71 -2.29 7.76
N ILE A 52 -6.10 -1.01 7.70
CA ILE A 52 -7.00 -0.41 8.69
C ILE A 52 -8.36 -1.10 8.69
N ALA A 53 -8.94 -1.35 7.52
CA ALA A 53 -10.24 -2.02 7.40
C ALA A 53 -10.19 -3.46 7.94
N PHE A 54 -9.11 -4.18 7.66
CA PHE A 54 -8.92 -5.54 8.14
C PHE A 54 -8.73 -5.59 9.65
N GLU A 55 -7.95 -4.67 10.21
CA GLU A 55 -7.78 -4.56 11.66
C GLU A 55 -9.10 -4.18 12.35
N ALA A 56 -9.85 -3.22 11.79
CA ALA A 56 -11.16 -2.84 12.31
C ALA A 56 -12.20 -3.97 12.25
N MET A 57 -12.05 -4.92 11.33
CA MET A 57 -12.94 -6.08 11.21
C MET A 57 -12.57 -7.23 12.17
N LEU A 58 -11.30 -7.31 12.58
CA LEU A 58 -10.78 -8.31 13.52
C LEU A 58 -10.80 -7.85 14.98
N SER A 59 -10.99 -6.55 15.22
CA SER A 59 -11.19 -5.95 16.55
C SER A 59 -12.65 -5.95 16.98
#